data_AF-A0A9W6R3A4-F1
#
_entry.id   AF-A0A9W6R3A4-F1
#
_cell.length_a   1.000
_cell.length_b   1.000
_cell.length_c   1.000
_cell.angle_alpha   90.00
_cell.angle_beta   90.00
_cell.angle_gamma   90.00
#
_symmetry.space_group_name_H-M   'P 1'
#
loop_
_entity.id
_entity.type
_entity.pdbx_description
1 polymer ?
#
loop_
_entity_poly.entity_id
_entity_poly.type
_entity_poly.pdbx_seq_one_letter_code
_entity_poly.pdbx_strand_id
1 'polypeptide(L)'
;MTTPESTVDSLVVWGARAGVGPGYTLEAVAVRLANDIAELRDDGGIPADVRTMTTVLPQQRVLEIRVEGLSVEADPDRTTIREVANTVFELASYHNIAPLDDTAPPLFTQRILLVGPDGRPFAALLGAAIGDVETVTPHHRQGG
;
A
#
# COMPACT_ATOMS: atom_id res chain seq x y z
N MET A 1 14.33 -27.79 -22.20
CA MET A 1 14.16 -26.33 -22.29
C MET A 1 13.09 -25.95 -21.28
N THR A 2 13.50 -25.51 -20.10
CA THR A 2 12.62 -24.97 -19.07
C THR A 2 12.55 -23.46 -19.29
N THR A 3 11.39 -22.97 -19.74
CA THR A 3 11.07 -21.55 -19.69
C THR A 3 11.04 -21.11 -18.22
N PRO A 4 11.75 -20.04 -17.82
CA PRO A 4 11.56 -19.47 -16.50
C PRO A 4 10.19 -18.76 -16.51
N GLU A 5 9.21 -19.32 -15.78
CA GLU A 5 8.08 -18.53 -15.32
C GLU A 5 8.65 -17.44 -14.42
N SER A 6 8.76 -16.23 -14.98
CA SER A 6 9.03 -15.04 -14.19
C SER A 6 7.83 -14.84 -13.27
N THR A 7 7.95 -15.25 -12.01
CA THR A 7 7.06 -14.82 -10.93
C THR A 7 7.25 -13.32 -10.79
N VAL A 8 6.42 -12.55 -11.51
CA VAL A 8 6.41 -11.11 -11.36
C VAL A 8 5.68 -10.83 -10.05
N ASP A 9 6.46 -10.59 -8.99
CA ASP A 9 5.94 -10.40 -7.63
C ASP A 9 5.21 -9.07 -7.42
N SER A 10 5.29 -8.14 -8.38
CA SER A 10 4.53 -6.88 -8.40
C SER A 10 4.52 -6.26 -9.79
N LEU A 11 3.33 -5.89 -10.28
CA LEU A 11 3.15 -5.11 -11.51
C LEU A 11 2.70 -3.69 -11.14
N VAL A 12 3.58 -2.70 -11.29
CA VAL A 12 3.22 -1.28 -11.16
C VAL A 12 2.64 -0.79 -12.49
N VAL A 13 1.32 -0.67 -12.56
CA VAL A 13 0.62 -0.18 -13.76
C VAL A 13 0.51 1.34 -13.70
N TRP A 14 1.15 2.02 -14.66
CA TRP A 14 1.18 3.49 -14.76
C TRP A 14 -0.12 4.07 -15.33
N GLY A 15 -0.82 4.89 -14.54
CA GLY A 15 -1.94 5.71 -14.98
C GLY A 15 -1.67 7.22 -14.88
N ALA A 16 -1.17 7.83 -15.96
CA ALA A 16 -1.10 9.28 -16.25
C ALA A 16 -0.20 10.21 -15.37
N ARG A 17 0.75 10.86 -16.09
CA ARG A 17 1.74 11.92 -15.75
C ARG A 17 1.83 12.43 -14.30
N ALA A 18 3.01 12.18 -13.70
CA ALA A 18 3.48 12.71 -12.43
C ALA A 18 3.81 14.23 -12.46
N GLY A 19 3.49 14.91 -11.36
CA GLY A 19 3.93 16.28 -11.05
C GLY A 19 5.35 16.32 -10.46
N VAL A 20 5.96 17.49 -10.50
CA VAL A 20 7.40 17.74 -10.29
C VAL A 20 7.78 17.79 -8.80
N GLY A 21 8.73 16.95 -8.37
CA GLY A 21 9.44 17.03 -7.06
C GLY A 21 10.19 15.73 -6.72
N PRO A 22 11.49 15.76 -6.36
CA PRO A 22 12.30 14.56 -6.15
C PRO A 22 12.17 14.06 -4.71
N GLY A 23 11.23 13.15 -4.43
CA GLY A 23 11.26 12.38 -3.17
C GLY A 23 9.93 11.82 -2.66
N TYR A 24 8.80 12.41 -3.04
CA TYR A 24 7.49 12.08 -2.45
C TYR A 24 6.38 12.01 -3.51
N THR A 25 6.65 11.36 -4.64
CA THR A 25 5.56 11.05 -5.60
C THR A 25 4.88 9.75 -5.20
N LEU A 26 3.59 9.60 -5.53
CA LEU A 26 2.84 8.38 -5.21
C LEU A 26 3.43 7.14 -5.90
N GLU A 27 4.09 7.33 -7.04
CA GLU A 27 4.81 6.29 -7.76
C GLU A 27 6.09 5.87 -7.03
N ALA A 28 6.83 6.81 -6.43
CA ALA A 28 7.99 6.48 -5.61
C ALA A 28 7.57 5.69 -4.36
N VAL A 29 6.43 6.05 -3.75
CA VAL A 29 5.82 5.27 -2.67
C VAL A 29 5.46 3.86 -3.13
N ALA A 30 4.81 3.72 -4.29
CA ALA A 30 4.43 2.41 -4.82
C ALA A 30 5.64 1.49 -5.05
N VAL A 31 6.76 2.03 -5.56
CA VAL A 31 8.00 1.27 -5.75
C VAL A 31 8.61 0.84 -4.41
N ARG A 32 8.67 1.74 -3.43
CA ARG A 32 9.18 1.40 -2.08
C ARG A 32 8.32 0.34 -1.41
N LEU A 33 7.01 0.52 -1.42
CA LEU A 33 6.06 -0.45 -0.88
C LEU A 33 6.22 -1.83 -1.54
N ALA A 34 6.41 -1.90 -2.86
CA ALA A 34 6.62 -3.17 -3.54
C ALA A 34 7.91 -3.88 -3.07
N ASN A 35 8.98 -3.12 -2.81
CA ASN A 35 10.22 -3.67 -2.26
C ASN A 35 10.03 -4.16 -0.82
N ASP A 36 9.37 -3.38 0.04
CA ASP A 36 9.14 -3.76 1.44
C ASP A 36 8.25 -5.01 1.54
N ILE A 37 7.25 -5.14 0.66
CA ILE A 37 6.42 -6.36 0.55
C ILE A 37 7.26 -7.55 0.10
N ALA A 38 8.19 -7.37 -0.84
CA ALA A 38 9.06 -8.44 -1.31
C ALA A 38 10.03 -8.90 -0.20
N GLU A 39 10.68 -7.97 0.50
CA GLU A 39 11.54 -8.26 1.64
C GLU A 39 10.77 -9.01 2.74
N LEU A 40 9.58 -8.53 3.09
CA LEU A 40 8.77 -9.19 4.13
C LEU A 40 8.29 -10.58 3.71
N ARG A 41 8.06 -10.81 2.42
CA ARG A 41 7.77 -12.15 1.89
C ARG A 41 8.98 -13.08 2.03
N ASP A 42 10.17 -12.60 1.71
CA ASP A 42 11.42 -13.37 1.85
C ASP A 42 11.69 -13.76 3.31
N ASP A 43 11.29 -12.90 4.26
CA ASP A 43 11.36 -13.15 5.70
C ASP A 43 10.20 -14.01 6.25
N GLY A 44 9.24 -14.39 5.39
CA GLY A 44 8.08 -15.22 5.76
C GLY A 44 6.94 -14.46 6.47
N GLY A 45 6.98 -13.13 6.50
CA GLY A 45 5.90 -12.29 7.04
C GLY A 45 4.68 -12.18 6.11
N ILE A 46 4.81 -12.58 4.84
CA ILE A 46 3.70 -12.76 3.89
C ILE A 46 3.81 -14.15 3.27
N PRO A 47 2.72 -14.94 3.20
CA PRO A 47 2.75 -16.26 2.55
C PRO A 47 3.22 -16.19 1.09
N ALA A 48 4.01 -17.19 0.67
CA ALA A 48 4.64 -17.20 -0.65
C ALA A 48 3.65 -17.30 -1.82
N ASP A 49 2.45 -17.82 -1.58
CA ASP A 49 1.35 -17.90 -2.55
C ASP A 49 0.53 -16.61 -2.66
N VAL A 50 0.74 -15.65 -1.74
CA VAL A 50 0.09 -14.34 -1.78
C VAL A 50 0.81 -13.41 -2.76
N ARG A 51 0.06 -12.93 -3.74
CA ARG A 51 0.53 -11.98 -4.76
C ARG A 51 -0.04 -10.59 -4.49
N THR A 52 0.76 -9.58 -4.74
CA THR A 52 0.39 -8.17 -4.53
C THR A 52 0.56 -7.38 -5.82
N MET A 53 -0.45 -6.60 -6.19
CA MET A 53 -0.38 -5.70 -7.34
C MET A 53 -0.77 -4.28 -6.93
N THR A 54 0.18 -3.36 -7.07
CA THR A 54 0.01 -1.95 -6.70
C THR A 54 -0.34 -1.11 -7.94
N THR A 55 -1.52 -0.50 -7.92
CA THR A 55 -1.99 0.44 -8.94
C THR A 55 -1.96 1.85 -8.38
N VAL A 56 -1.27 2.75 -9.10
CA VAL A 56 -1.19 4.16 -8.74
C VAL A 56 -2.23 4.94 -9.53
N LEU A 57 -3.07 5.71 -8.81
CA LEU A 57 -4.06 6.62 -9.39
C LEU A 57 -3.74 8.07 -8.96
N PRO A 58 -2.77 8.74 -9.62
CA PRO A 58 -2.24 10.04 -9.19
C PRO A 58 -3.31 11.13 -9.11
N GLN A 59 -4.24 11.19 -10.08
CA GLN A 59 -5.28 12.23 -10.10
C GLN A 59 -6.27 12.10 -8.94
N GLN A 60 -6.44 10.89 -8.41
CA GLN A 60 -7.32 10.59 -7.28
C GLN A 60 -6.56 10.60 -5.95
N ARG A 61 -5.22 10.71 -5.98
CA ARG A 61 -4.34 10.44 -4.84
C ARG A 61 -4.68 9.11 -4.18
N VAL A 62 -4.84 8.05 -4.98
CA VAL A 62 -5.18 6.71 -4.50
C VAL A 62 -4.06 5.73 -4.82
N LEU A 63 -3.63 4.98 -3.80
CA LEU A 63 -2.80 3.80 -3.95
C LEU A 63 -3.70 2.57 -3.75
N GLU A 64 -4.00 1.87 -4.84
CA GLU A 64 -4.76 0.62 -4.77
C GLU A 64 -3.78 -0.56 -4.71
N ILE A 65 -3.96 -1.44 -3.74
CA ILE A 65 -3.16 -2.66 -3.56
C ILE A 65 -4.12 -3.83 -3.65
N ARG A 66 -3.98 -4.64 -4.70
CA ARG A 66 -4.71 -5.89 -4.84
C ARG A 66 -3.88 -7.00 -4.24
N VAL A 67 -4.51 -7.82 -3.40
CA VAL A 67 -3.93 -8.98 -2.76
C VAL A 67 -4.68 -10.21 -3.25
N GLU A 68 -3.95 -11.10 -3.92
CA GLU A 68 -4.45 -12.35 -4.50
C GLU A 68 -3.81 -13.55 -3.78
N GLY A 69 -4.40 -14.73 -3.94
CA GLY A 69 -3.91 -15.97 -3.30
C GLY A 69 -4.59 -16.32 -1.98
N LEU A 70 -5.47 -15.45 -1.48
CA LEU A 70 -6.28 -15.70 -0.29
C LEU A 70 -7.68 -16.23 -0.65
N SER A 71 -8.25 -17.07 0.22
CA SER A 71 -9.59 -17.65 0.06
C SER A 71 -10.28 -17.80 1.41
N VAL A 72 -11.54 -17.42 1.47
CA VAL A 72 -12.38 -17.59 2.68
C VAL A 72 -12.65 -19.08 2.95
N GLU A 73 -12.68 -19.90 1.91
CA GLU A 73 -12.86 -21.34 2.02
C GLU A 73 -11.65 -22.02 2.65
N ALA A 74 -10.43 -21.58 2.31
CA ALA A 74 -9.18 -22.09 2.88
C ALA A 74 -8.87 -21.51 4.27
N ASP A 75 -9.38 -20.32 4.59
CA ASP A 75 -9.16 -19.61 5.85
C ASP A 75 -10.51 -19.14 6.46
N PRO A 76 -11.36 -20.09 6.93
CA PRO A 76 -12.73 -19.77 7.35
C PRO A 76 -12.81 -18.90 8.61
N ASP A 77 -11.83 -18.98 9.51
CA ASP A 77 -11.74 -18.11 10.69
C ASP A 77 -11.17 -16.73 10.36
N ARG A 78 -10.66 -16.55 9.14
CA ARG A 78 -10.04 -15.33 8.60
C ARG A 78 -8.78 -14.91 9.34
N THR A 79 -8.03 -15.85 9.92
CA THR A 79 -6.80 -15.53 10.64
C THR A 79 -5.74 -15.04 9.67
N THR A 80 -5.41 -15.84 8.66
CA THR A 80 -4.41 -15.49 7.65
C THR A 80 -4.83 -14.26 6.84
N ILE A 81 -6.10 -14.19 6.48
CA ILE A 81 -6.70 -13.06 5.76
C ILE A 81 -6.51 -11.76 6.54
N ARG A 82 -6.76 -11.75 7.85
CA ARG A 82 -6.61 -10.55 8.67
C ARG A 82 -5.14 -10.19 8.86
N GLU A 83 -4.29 -11.19 9.09
CA GLU A 83 -2.84 -10.99 9.24
C GLU A 83 -2.26 -10.33 7.99
N VAL A 84 -2.45 -10.94 6.82
CA VAL A 84 -1.95 -10.39 5.55
C VAL A 84 -2.53 -9.00 5.26
N ALA A 85 -3.83 -8.80 5.48
CA ALA A 85 -4.46 -7.50 5.25
C ALA A 85 -3.87 -6.41 6.15
N ASN A 86 -3.65 -6.69 7.43
CA ASN A 86 -3.06 -5.75 8.39
C ASN A 86 -1.59 -5.49 8.08
N THR A 87 -0.82 -6.52 7.72
CA THR A 87 0.58 -6.38 7.33
C THR A 87 0.73 -5.45 6.12
N VAL A 88 -0.04 -5.69 5.06
CA VAL A 88 -0.01 -4.82 3.85
C VAL A 88 -0.48 -3.41 4.18
N PHE A 89 -1.48 -3.29 5.06
CA PHE A 89 -1.97 -2.00 5.55
C PHE A 89 -0.91 -1.21 6.30
N GLU A 90 -0.18 -1.84 7.22
CA GLU A 90 0.86 -1.20 8.02
C GLU A 90 2.02 -0.74 7.15
N LEU A 91 2.48 -1.60 6.22
CA LEU A 91 3.52 -1.26 5.26
C LEU A 91 3.11 -0.06 4.39
N ALA A 92 1.91 -0.08 3.81
CA ALA A 92 1.41 1.04 3.00
C ALA A 92 1.27 2.32 3.82
N SER A 93 0.84 2.21 5.08
CA SER A 93 0.67 3.34 6.00
C SER A 93 2.00 4.01 6.35
N TYR A 94 3.09 3.25 6.48
CA TYR A 94 4.43 3.79 6.75
C TYR A 94 4.87 4.84 5.71
N HIS A 95 4.41 4.68 4.47
CA HIS A 95 4.70 5.63 3.38
C HIS A 95 3.66 6.74 3.24
N ASN A 96 2.59 6.72 4.04
CA ASN A 96 1.50 7.70 4.00
C ASN A 96 1.62 8.71 5.13
N ILE A 97 2.35 9.81 4.88
CA ILE A 97 2.49 10.90 5.85
C ILE A 97 1.13 11.58 6.05
N ALA A 98 0.64 11.58 7.29
CA ALA A 98 -0.60 12.23 7.70
C ALA A 98 -0.30 13.31 8.77
N PRO A 99 -0.10 14.58 8.36
CA PRO A 99 0.14 15.68 9.30
C PRO A 99 -1.07 15.88 10.23
N LEU A 100 -0.83 16.03 11.54
CA LEU A 100 -1.91 16.21 12.55
C LEU A 100 -2.50 17.63 12.61
N ASP A 101 -1.99 18.58 11.83
CA ASP A 101 -2.31 20.00 11.98
C ASP A 101 -3.63 20.44 11.33
N ASP A 102 -4.47 19.48 10.90
CA ASP A 102 -5.77 19.69 10.25
C ASP A 102 -5.69 20.49 8.93
N THR A 103 -4.50 20.88 8.47
CA THR A 103 -4.35 21.73 7.27
C THR A 103 -3.91 20.98 6.01
N ALA A 104 -3.23 19.85 6.16
CA ALA A 104 -2.73 19.06 5.05
C ALA A 104 -3.41 17.67 4.97
N PRO A 105 -4.06 17.32 3.84
CA PRO A 105 -4.57 15.96 3.66
C PRO A 105 -3.41 14.96 3.53
N PRO A 106 -3.64 13.67 3.84
CA PRO A 106 -2.66 12.62 3.60
C PRO A 106 -2.16 12.61 2.15
N LEU A 107 -0.94 12.09 1.95
CA LEU A 107 -0.35 11.99 0.61
C LEU A 107 -1.24 11.18 -0.35
N PHE A 108 -1.86 10.11 0.16
CA PHE A 108 -2.81 9.31 -0.60
C PHE A 108 -3.86 8.62 0.28
N THR A 109 -4.96 8.21 -0.34
CA THR A 109 -5.90 7.24 0.20
C THR A 109 -5.45 5.84 -0.21
N GLN A 110 -5.22 4.98 0.78
CA GLN A 110 -4.95 3.57 0.50
C GLN A 110 -6.26 2.79 0.29
N ARG A 111 -6.24 1.89 -0.71
CA ARG A 111 -7.33 0.94 -1.00
C ARG A 111 -6.75 -0.46 -1.15
N ILE A 112 -6.92 -1.30 -0.14
CA ILE A 112 -6.46 -2.69 -0.20
C ILE A 112 -7.65 -3.57 -0.55
N LEU A 113 -7.56 -4.29 -1.67
CA LEU A 113 -8.59 -5.19 -2.16
C LEU A 113 -8.09 -6.63 -2.03
N LEU A 114 -8.80 -7.45 -1.27
CA LEU A 114 -8.55 -8.89 -1.20
C LEU A 114 -9.39 -9.58 -2.28
N VAL A 115 -8.72 -10.23 -3.22
CA VAL A 115 -9.32 -10.82 -4.42
C VAL A 115 -9.26 -12.33 -4.31
N GLY A 116 -10.43 -12.97 -4.46
CA GLY A 116 -10.56 -14.41 -4.39
C GLY A 116 -10.10 -15.12 -5.66
N PRO A 117 -10.04 -16.46 -5.66
CA PRO A 117 -9.60 -17.25 -6.81
C PRO A 117 -10.45 -17.06 -8.08
N ASP A 118 -11.69 -16.59 -7.93
CA ASP A 118 -12.61 -16.26 -9.02
C ASP A 118 -12.37 -14.86 -9.63
N GLY A 119 -11.34 -14.15 -9.14
CA GLY A 119 -11.01 -12.80 -9.56
C GLY A 119 -11.91 -11.71 -8.98
N ARG A 120 -12.81 -12.04 -8.04
CA ARG A 120 -13.73 -11.09 -7.42
C ARG A 120 -13.19 -10.61 -6.06
N PRO A 121 -13.28 -9.30 -5.75
CA PRO A 121 -13.00 -8.83 -4.41
C PRO A 121 -13.99 -9.44 -3.40
N PHE A 122 -13.48 -10.01 -2.31
CA PHE A 122 -14.32 -10.53 -1.21
C PHE A 122 -14.19 -9.71 0.08
N ALA A 123 -13.15 -8.88 0.20
CA ALA A 123 -12.94 -7.98 1.32
C ALA A 123 -12.09 -6.78 0.88
N ALA A 124 -12.18 -5.68 1.63
CA ALA A 124 -11.41 -4.47 1.35
C ALA A 124 -11.11 -3.68 2.64
N LEU A 125 -9.95 -3.02 2.66
CA LEU A 125 -9.61 -1.98 3.64
C LEU A 125 -9.46 -0.65 2.89
N LEU A 126 -10.14 0.39 3.39
CA LEU A 126 -10.18 1.71 2.75
C LEU A 126 -9.84 2.80 3.77
N GLY A 127 -8.92 3.69 3.41
CA GLY A 127 -8.86 5.02 4.00
C GLY A 127 -8.43 5.12 5.46
N ALA A 128 -7.36 4.44 5.87
CA ALA A 128 -6.69 4.75 7.12
C ALA A 128 -5.19 4.99 6.91
N ALA A 129 -4.55 5.65 7.87
CA ALA A 129 -3.12 5.92 7.90
C ALA A 129 -2.66 5.77 9.35
N ILE A 130 -1.45 5.24 9.52
CA ILE A 130 -0.72 5.17 10.80
C ILE A 130 0.65 5.74 10.48
N GLY A 131 1.07 6.78 11.20
CA GLY A 131 2.33 7.46 10.93
C GLY A 131 2.82 8.28 12.13
N ASP A 132 4.09 8.66 12.08
CA ASP A 132 4.70 9.52 13.09
C ASP A 132 4.09 10.92 13.06
N VAL A 133 3.89 11.47 14.26
CA VAL A 133 3.39 12.84 14.42
C VAL A 133 4.51 13.82 14.11
N GLU A 134 4.40 14.54 13.00
CA GLU A 134 5.20 15.76 12.82
C GLU A 134 4.61 16.88 13.70
N THR A 135 5.37 17.32 14.70
CA THR A 135 4.99 18.48 15.51
C THR A 135 5.18 19.76 14.72
N VAL A 136 4.10 20.50 14.48
CA VAL A 136 4.20 21.85 13.94
C VAL A 136 4.94 22.71 14.95
N THR A 137 6.12 23.22 14.58
CA THR A 137 6.75 24.28 15.36
C THR A 137 5.92 25.55 15.08
N PRO A 138 5.24 26.14 16.07
CA PRO A 138 4.53 27.39 15.82
C PRO A 138 5.59 28.41 15.43
N HIS A 139 5.53 28.95 14.21
CA HIS A 139 6.27 30.16 13.92
C HIS A 139 5.76 31.22 14.90
N HIS A 140 6.60 31.54 15.88
CA HIS A 140 6.37 32.64 16.77
C HIS A 140 6.27 33.89 15.89
N ARG A 141 5.04 34.38 15.64
CA ARG A 141 4.83 35.76 15.21
C ARG A 141 5.41 36.62 16.33
N GLN A 142 6.69 36.96 16.22
CA GLN A 142 7.20 38.13 16.92
C GLN A 142 6.49 39.33 16.30
N GLY A 143 5.65 39.96 17.11
CA GLY A 143 5.09 41.26 16.81
C GLY A 143 6.20 42.30 16.67
N GLY A 144 5.95 43.26 15.79
CA GLY A 144 6.75 44.45 15.53
C GLY A 144 6.07 45.25 14.43
#